data_AF-A0A1J4Z8T7-F1
#
_entry.id   AF-A0A1J4Z8T7-F1
#
_cell.length_a   1.000
_cell.length_b   1.000
_cell.length_c   1.000
_cell.angle_alpha   90.00
_cell.angle_beta   90.00
_cell.angle_gamma   90.00
#
_symmetry.space_group_name_H-M   'P 1'
#
loop_
_entity.id
_entity.type
_entity.pdbx_description
1 polymer ?
#
loop_
_entity_poly.entity_id
_entity_poly.type
_entity_poly.pdbx_seq_one_letter_code
_entity_poly.pdbx_strand_id
1 'polypeptide(L)'
;MVVSNPASTDQFAPGQSLDCIRAMQALIDHHDHIEHFLLGQTADKPLLEGICHQECLLAKHLHGEREADPALHELFGVTCKQCEVFHEAASQAVLLKEHGKFATDGEVLCAVQSLRTISERLQEHLVDWYLHHPVTA
;
A
#
# COMPACT_ATOMS: atom_id res chain seq x y z
N MET A 1 36.33 31.73 -7.01
CA MET A 1 36.15 30.76 -5.91
C MET A 1 35.05 29.81 -6.35
N VAL A 2 35.42 28.58 -6.72
CA VAL A 2 34.48 27.54 -7.12
C VAL A 2 33.92 26.96 -5.82
N VAL A 3 32.65 27.25 -5.53
CA VAL A 3 31.95 26.67 -4.41
C VAL A 3 31.58 25.25 -4.84
N SER A 4 32.36 24.28 -4.38
CA SER A 4 32.04 22.87 -4.49
C SER A 4 30.74 22.61 -3.74
N ASN A 5 29.66 22.32 -4.47
CA ASN A 5 28.39 21.91 -3.90
C ASN A 5 28.51 20.41 -3.54
N PRO A 6 28.41 20.00 -2.27
CA PRO A 6 28.60 18.60 -1.87
C PRO A 6 27.30 17.78 -1.98
N ALA A 7 26.44 18.09 -2.94
CA ALA A 7 25.13 17.46 -3.08
C ALA A 7 25.00 16.78 -4.44
N SER A 8 25.76 15.72 -4.69
CA SER A 8 25.53 14.81 -5.83
C SER A 8 26.25 13.47 -5.67
N THR A 9 26.27 12.93 -4.45
CA THR A 9 26.62 11.52 -4.20
C THR A 9 25.86 11.03 -2.98
N ASP A 10 24.53 11.15 -2.99
CA ASP A 10 23.74 10.08 -2.38
C ASP A 10 23.34 9.18 -3.53
N GLN A 11 24.31 8.33 -3.87
CA GLN A 11 24.04 7.07 -4.53
C GLN A 11 22.95 6.40 -3.71
N PHE A 12 21.81 6.13 -4.34
CA PHE A 12 20.77 5.21 -3.89
C PHE A 12 21.27 4.33 -2.74
N ALA A 13 20.70 4.47 -1.55
CA ALA A 13 20.89 3.44 -0.53
C ALA A 13 20.36 2.13 -1.17
N PRO A 14 21.23 1.14 -1.45
CA PRO A 14 20.79 -0.08 -2.11
C PRO A 14 19.79 -0.76 -1.16
N GLY A 15 18.49 -0.74 -1.51
CA GLY A 15 17.44 -1.32 -0.67
C GLY A 15 16.10 -0.58 -0.66
N GLN A 16 16.05 0.73 -0.92
CA GLN A 16 14.80 1.49 -0.78
C GLN A 16 13.68 1.04 -1.75
N SER A 17 14.03 0.68 -3.00
CA SER A 17 13.04 0.21 -3.98
C SER A 17 12.52 -1.18 -3.65
N LEU A 18 13.38 -2.02 -3.07
CA LEU A 18 13.02 -3.31 -2.52
C LEU A 18 12.06 -3.15 -1.32
N ASP A 19 12.23 -2.10 -0.52
CA ASP A 19 11.36 -1.82 0.62
C ASP A 19 9.98 -1.29 0.20
N CYS A 20 9.89 -0.46 -0.86
CA CYS A 20 8.62 -0.09 -1.50
C CYS A 20 7.86 -1.31 -2.03
N ILE A 21 8.55 -2.19 -2.76
CA ILE A 21 8.03 -3.46 -3.28
C ILE A 21 7.52 -4.35 -2.14
N ARG A 22 8.31 -4.51 -1.07
CA ARG A 22 7.91 -5.28 0.12
C ARG A 22 6.71 -4.67 0.83
N ALA A 23 6.64 -3.35 0.93
CA ALA A 23 5.53 -2.67 1.58
C ALA A 23 4.22 -2.80 0.77
N MET A 24 4.28 -2.74 -0.56
CA MET A 24 3.13 -3.05 -1.42
C MET A 24 2.68 -4.50 -1.27
N GLN A 25 3.62 -5.45 -1.24
CA GLN A 25 3.30 -6.86 -1.02
C GLN A 25 2.65 -7.08 0.36
N ALA A 26 3.18 -6.47 1.41
CA ALA A 26 2.60 -6.56 2.75
C ALA A 26 1.17 -5.99 2.81
N LEU A 27 0.88 -4.94 2.04
CA LEU A 27 -0.47 -4.37 1.94
C LEU A 27 -1.44 -5.33 1.25
N ILE A 28 -0.99 -6.03 0.20
CA ILE A 28 -1.75 -7.08 -0.49
C ILE A 28 -1.98 -8.27 0.45
N ASP A 29 -0.97 -8.73 1.18
CA ASP A 29 -1.14 -9.81 2.14
C ASP A 29 -2.09 -9.42 3.29
N HIS A 30 -2.10 -8.14 3.68
CA HIS A 30 -3.02 -7.61 4.67
C HIS A 30 -4.47 -7.57 4.16
N HIS A 31 -4.68 -7.29 2.88
CA HIS A 31 -5.99 -7.39 2.23
C HIS A 31 -6.58 -8.80 2.35
N ASP A 32 -5.80 -9.84 2.05
CA ASP A 32 -6.25 -11.22 2.16
C ASP A 32 -6.71 -11.56 3.59
N HIS A 33 -5.97 -11.06 4.59
CA HIS A 33 -6.36 -11.24 5.99
C HIS A 33 -7.69 -10.52 6.31
N ILE A 34 -7.86 -9.27 5.89
CA ILE A 34 -9.13 -8.53 6.08
C ILE A 34 -10.28 -9.25 5.40
N GLU A 35 -10.09 -9.74 4.18
CA GLU A 35 -11.10 -10.49 3.45
C GLU A 35 -11.53 -11.75 4.22
N HIS A 36 -10.59 -12.57 4.68
CA HIS A 36 -10.88 -13.74 5.48
C HIS A 36 -11.66 -13.39 6.75
N PHE A 37 -11.33 -12.26 7.39
CA PHE A 37 -12.05 -11.78 8.57
C PHE A 37 -13.49 -11.36 8.25
N LEU A 38 -13.68 -10.58 7.18
CA LEU A 38 -15.00 -10.13 6.73
C LEU A 38 -15.91 -11.30 6.36
N LEU A 39 -15.36 -12.32 5.70
CA LEU A 39 -16.05 -13.55 5.32
C LEU A 39 -16.26 -14.52 6.49
N GLY A 40 -15.73 -14.23 7.68
CA GLY A 40 -15.85 -15.08 8.86
C GLY A 40 -15.03 -16.37 8.79
N GLN A 41 -14.02 -16.41 7.92
CA GLN A 41 -13.10 -17.55 7.76
C GLN A 41 -11.99 -17.53 8.81
N THR A 42 -11.69 -16.37 9.38
CA THR A 42 -10.86 -16.21 10.58
C THR A 42 -11.60 -15.40 11.63
N ALA A 43 -11.32 -15.72 12.91
CA ALA A 43 -11.73 -14.92 14.05
C ALA A 43 -10.65 -13.90 14.48
N ASP A 44 -9.44 -14.02 13.91
CA ASP A 44 -8.35 -13.07 14.16
C ASP A 44 -8.69 -11.72 13.51
N LYS A 45 -8.54 -10.66 14.30
CA LYS A 45 -8.89 -9.32 13.86
C LYS A 45 -7.68 -8.73 13.13
N PRO A 46 -7.83 -8.24 11.89
CA PRO A 46 -6.75 -7.55 11.20
C PRO A 46 -6.36 -6.28 11.96
N LEU A 47 -5.05 -6.10 12.16
CA LEU A 47 -4.48 -4.86 12.69
C LEU A 47 -4.52 -3.80 11.59
N LEU A 48 -5.47 -2.88 11.67
CA LEU A 48 -5.54 -1.74 10.78
C LEU A 48 -4.37 -0.79 11.10
N GLU A 49 -3.48 -0.59 10.14
CA GLU A 49 -2.53 0.53 10.23
C GLU A 49 -3.30 1.86 10.26
N GLY A 50 -2.77 2.85 10.98
CA GLY A 50 -3.40 4.17 11.08
C GLY A 50 -3.33 4.97 9.78
N ILE A 51 -3.45 6.29 9.90
CA ILE A 51 -3.55 7.20 8.75
C ILE A 51 -2.40 6.96 7.77
N CYS A 52 -2.73 6.67 6.50
CA CYS A 52 -1.79 6.29 5.44
C CYS A 52 -0.54 7.19 5.42
N HIS A 53 -0.71 8.51 5.52
CA HIS A 53 0.41 9.47 5.45
C HIS A 53 1.27 9.60 6.72
N GLN A 54 0.89 8.97 7.84
CA GLN A 54 1.60 9.09 9.12
C GLN A 54 2.19 7.76 9.60
N GLU A 55 1.44 6.67 9.45
CA GLU A 55 1.78 5.40 10.08
C GLU A 55 2.09 4.28 9.09
N CYS A 56 1.54 4.35 7.86
CA CYS A 56 1.72 3.30 6.85
C CYS A 56 3.17 3.19 6.38
N LEU A 57 3.68 1.96 6.37
CA LEU A 57 5.02 1.64 5.88
C LEU A 57 5.16 1.99 4.39
N LEU A 58 4.15 1.69 3.57
CA LEU A 58 4.18 2.00 2.15
C LEU A 58 4.31 3.51 1.91
N ALA A 59 3.56 4.34 2.64
CA ALA A 59 3.70 5.78 2.52
C ALA A 59 5.10 6.27 2.93
N LYS A 60 5.67 5.73 4.01
CA LYS A 60 7.04 6.09 4.44
C LYS A 60 8.07 5.81 3.36
N HIS A 61 7.96 4.67 2.68
CA HIS A 61 8.87 4.31 1.60
C HIS A 61 8.59 5.14 0.34
N LEU A 62 7.32 5.32 -0.06
CA LEU A 62 6.94 6.12 -1.23
C LEU A 62 7.38 7.59 -1.11
N HIS A 63 7.22 8.22 0.07
CA HIS A 63 7.64 9.62 0.27
C HIS A 63 9.16 9.77 0.30
N GLY A 64 9.91 8.74 0.71
CA GLY A 64 11.36 8.71 0.63
C GLY A 64 11.89 8.62 -0.80
N GLU A 65 11.22 7.85 -1.66
CA GLU A 65 11.66 7.65 -3.05
C GLU A 65 11.13 8.70 -4.04
N ARG A 66 10.08 9.44 -3.68
CA ARG A 66 9.51 10.52 -4.50
C ARG A 66 10.54 11.58 -4.91
N GLU A 67 11.58 11.77 -4.11
CA GLU A 67 12.66 12.72 -4.37
C GLU A 67 13.76 12.16 -5.29
N ALA A 68 13.77 10.84 -5.55
CA ALA A 68 14.86 10.14 -6.21
C ALA A 68 14.67 9.95 -7.73
N ASP A 69 13.44 9.77 -8.21
CA ASP A 69 13.17 9.56 -9.65
C ASP A 69 11.93 10.34 -10.15
N PRO A 70 12.11 11.38 -10.98
CA PRO A 70 11.01 12.13 -11.59
C PRO A 70 10.11 11.28 -12.49
N ALA A 71 10.64 10.22 -13.13
CA ALA A 71 9.87 9.35 -14.01
C ALA A 71 8.81 8.53 -13.25
N LEU A 72 9.01 8.35 -11.94
CA LEU A 72 8.12 7.59 -11.07
C LEU A 72 7.14 8.49 -10.32
N HIS A 73 7.24 9.82 -10.42
CA HIS A 73 6.39 10.76 -9.67
C HIS A 73 4.88 10.50 -9.85
N GLU A 74 4.49 10.15 -11.07
CA GLU A 74 3.10 9.79 -11.36
C GLU A 74 2.71 8.46 -10.70
N LEU A 75 3.55 7.43 -10.84
CA LEU A 75 3.37 6.12 -10.22
C LEU A 75 3.30 6.20 -8.68
N PHE A 76 4.12 7.06 -8.07
CA PHE A 76 4.06 7.40 -6.64
C PHE A 76 2.70 7.97 -6.24
N GLY A 77 2.25 9.00 -6.97
CA GLY A 77 0.98 9.66 -6.68
C GLY A 77 -0.20 8.70 -6.77
N VAL A 78 -0.22 7.85 -7.80
CA VAL A 78 -1.30 6.87 -7.99
C VAL A 78 -1.23 5.77 -6.92
N THR A 79 -0.04 5.25 -6.61
CA THR A 79 0.15 4.20 -5.58
C THR A 79 -0.21 4.70 -4.19
N CYS A 80 0.22 5.90 -3.81
CA CYS A 80 -0.11 6.50 -2.52
C CYS A 80 -1.62 6.69 -2.35
N LYS A 81 -2.31 7.11 -3.42
CA LYS A 81 -3.77 7.26 -3.41
C LYS A 81 -4.48 5.91 -3.27
N GLN A 82 -4.00 4.86 -3.94
CA GLN A 82 -4.58 3.52 -3.77
C GLN A 82 -4.38 3.00 -2.33
N CYS A 83 -3.21 3.24 -1.74
CA CYS A 83 -2.94 2.91 -0.35
C CYS A 83 -3.91 3.60 0.61
N GLU A 84 -4.16 4.91 0.42
CA GLU A 84 -5.12 5.66 1.24
C GLU A 84 -6.54 5.10 1.13
N VAL A 85 -7.01 4.88 -0.10
CA VAL A 85 -8.34 4.31 -0.36
C VAL A 85 -8.47 2.91 0.25
N PHE A 86 -7.41 2.11 0.20
CA PHE A 86 -7.37 0.80 0.83
C PHE A 86 -7.55 0.90 2.35
N HIS A 87 -6.75 1.73 3.05
CA HIS A 87 -6.84 1.86 4.50
C HIS A 87 -8.20 2.37 4.96
N GLU A 88 -8.80 3.33 4.25
CA GLU A 88 -10.12 3.85 4.55
C GLU A 88 -11.20 2.77 4.39
N ALA A 89 -11.21 2.08 3.25
CA ALA A 89 -12.17 1.00 2.97
C ALA A 89 -12.01 -0.17 3.97
N ALA A 90 -10.78 -0.58 4.25
CA ALA A 90 -10.47 -1.63 5.22
C ALA A 90 -10.96 -1.26 6.62
N SER A 91 -10.66 -0.03 7.07
CA SER A 91 -11.08 0.45 8.39
C SER A 91 -12.60 0.48 8.51
N GLN A 92 -13.29 0.99 7.50
CA GLN A 92 -14.74 1.03 7.49
C GLN A 92 -15.35 -0.37 7.51
N ALA A 93 -14.87 -1.28 6.66
CA ALA A 93 -15.40 -2.63 6.56
C ALA A 93 -15.20 -3.44 7.86
N VAL A 94 -14.01 -3.35 8.47
CA VAL A 94 -13.71 -4.02 9.74
C VAL A 94 -14.58 -3.46 10.87
N LEU A 95 -14.72 -2.13 10.98
CA LEU A 95 -15.60 -1.51 11.97
C LEU A 95 -17.07 -1.93 11.80
N LEU A 96 -17.57 -1.99 10.56
CA LEU A 96 -18.93 -2.46 10.28
C LEU A 96 -19.11 -3.93 10.68
N LYS A 97 -18.11 -4.79 10.45
CA LYS A 97 -18.13 -6.19 10.87
C LYS A 97 -18.17 -6.33 12.39
N GLU A 98 -17.30 -5.61 13.10
CA GLU A 98 -17.20 -5.67 14.56
C GLU A 98 -18.49 -5.23 15.26
N HIS A 99 -19.15 -4.21 14.72
CA HIS A 99 -20.40 -3.72 15.28
C HIS A 99 -21.64 -4.49 14.81
N GLY A 100 -21.48 -5.56 14.01
CA GLY A 100 -22.60 -6.31 13.42
C GLY A 100 -23.52 -5.41 12.59
N LYS A 101 -22.95 -4.38 11.95
CA LYS A 101 -23.69 -3.34 11.21
C LYS A 101 -23.89 -3.68 9.74
N PHE A 102 -23.33 -4.77 9.25
CA PHE A 102 -23.73 -5.32 7.96
C PHE A 102 -25.16 -5.84 8.08
N ALA A 103 -26.09 -5.18 7.38
CA ALA A 103 -27.50 -5.53 7.36
C ALA A 103 -27.74 -6.83 6.59
N THR A 104 -26.86 -7.16 5.63
CA THR A 104 -26.93 -8.40 4.83
C THR A 104 -25.55 -8.93 4.50
N ASP A 105 -25.46 -10.22 4.19
CA ASP A 105 -24.25 -10.84 3.61
C ASP A 105 -23.86 -10.19 2.28
N GLY A 106 -24.82 -9.63 1.54
CA GLY A 106 -24.56 -8.88 0.30
C GLY A 106 -23.70 -7.64 0.53
N GLU A 107 -23.87 -6.94 1.65
CA GLU A 107 -23.04 -5.78 1.97
C GLU A 107 -21.59 -6.18 2.33
N VAL A 108 -21.42 -7.34 2.97
CA VAL A 108 -20.09 -7.93 3.23
C VAL A 108 -19.41 -8.25 1.90
N LEU A 109 -20.12 -8.90 0.97
CA LEU A 109 -19.59 -9.24 -0.35
C LEU A 109 -19.23 -7.99 -1.16
N CYS A 110 -20.04 -6.93 -1.11
CA CYS A 110 -19.70 -5.65 -1.73
C CYS A 110 -18.41 -5.03 -1.16
N ALA A 111 -18.24 -5.06 0.17
CA ALA A 111 -17.02 -4.57 0.81
C ALA A 111 -15.79 -5.38 0.39
N VAL A 112 -15.90 -6.72 0.38
CA VAL A 112 -14.83 -7.63 -0.10
C VAL A 112 -14.47 -7.34 -1.55
N GLN A 113 -15.46 -7.18 -2.43
CA GLN A 113 -15.22 -6.93 -3.84
C GLN A 113 -14.60 -5.55 -4.11
N SER A 114 -14.98 -4.55 -3.32
CA SER A 114 -14.33 -3.23 -3.32
C SER A 114 -12.85 -3.35 -2.95
N LEU A 115 -12.54 -4.08 -1.87
CA LEU A 115 -11.15 -4.30 -1.44
C LEU A 115 -10.34 -5.07 -2.48
N ARG A 116 -10.89 -6.14 -3.08
CA ARG A 116 -10.23 -6.88 -4.17
C ARG A 116 -9.88 -6.00 -5.35
N THR A 117 -10.80 -5.12 -5.76
CA THR A 117 -10.56 -4.19 -6.88
C THR A 117 -9.39 -3.24 -6.58
N ILE A 118 -9.24 -2.80 -5.33
CA ILE A 118 -8.13 -1.95 -4.90
C ILE A 118 -6.82 -2.76 -4.91
N SER A 119 -6.84 -3.99 -4.39
CA SER A 119 -5.67 -4.87 -4.38
C SER A 119 -5.20 -5.26 -5.77
N GLU A 120 -6.10 -5.51 -6.71
CA GLU A 120 -5.76 -5.76 -8.12
C GLU A 120 -4.99 -4.57 -8.72
N ARG A 121 -5.43 -3.34 -8.44
CA ARG A 121 -4.71 -2.13 -8.89
C ARG A 121 -3.35 -1.97 -8.21
N LEU A 122 -3.26 -2.29 -6.91
CA LEU A 122 -1.98 -2.30 -6.20
C LEU A 122 -1.02 -3.35 -6.78
N GLN A 123 -1.53 -4.52 -7.20
CA GLN A 123 -0.74 -5.54 -7.89
C GLN A 123 -0.27 -5.08 -9.26
N GLU A 124 -1.12 -4.40 -10.04
CA GLU A 124 -0.71 -3.78 -11.32
C GLU A 124 0.44 -2.79 -11.10
N HIS A 125 0.31 -1.90 -10.11
CA HIS A 125 1.38 -0.97 -9.78
C HIS A 125 2.64 -1.69 -9.33
N LEU A 126 2.52 -2.74 -8.51
CA LEU A 126 3.66 -3.54 -8.07
C LEU A 126 4.44 -4.13 -9.26
N VAL A 127 3.73 -4.59 -10.29
CA VAL A 127 4.35 -5.06 -11.53
C VAL A 127 5.08 -3.93 -12.25
N ASP A 128 4.47 -2.76 -12.39
CA ASP A 128 5.12 -1.58 -12.99
C ASP A 128 6.39 -1.19 -12.22
N TRP A 129 6.32 -1.21 -10.89
CA TRP A 129 7.46 -0.99 -10.00
C TRP A 129 8.60 -1.99 -10.24
N TYR A 130 8.30 -3.28 -10.39
CA TYR A 130 9.30 -4.30 -10.73
C TYR A 130 9.92 -4.10 -12.11
N LEU A 131 9.16 -3.60 -13.09
CA LEU A 131 9.67 -3.31 -14.44
C LEU A 131 10.63 -2.12 -14.44
N HIS A 132 10.37 -1.11 -13.61
CA HIS A 132 11.23 0.06 -13.46
C HIS A 132 12.44 -0.19 -12.54
N HIS A 133 12.32 -1.11 -11.58
CA HIS A 133 13.39 -1.55 -10.68
C HIS A 133 13.54 -3.07 -10.74
N PRO A 134 14.14 -3.62 -11.80
CA PRO A 134 14.43 -5.05 -11.85
C PRO A 134 15.34 -5.39 -10.67
N VAL A 135 14.82 -6.20 -9.75
CA VAL A 135 15.60 -6.72 -8.63
C VAL A 135 16.67 -7.63 -9.23
N THR A 136 17.89 -7.11 -9.38
CA THR A 136 19.03 -7.92 -9.78
C THR A 136 19.36 -8.84 -8.61
N ALA A 137 19.10 -10.14 -8.80
CA ALA A 137 19.42 -11.21 -7.86
C ALA A 137 20.91 -11.26 -7.50
#